data_AF-A0A139JRM3-F1
#
_entry.id   AF-A0A139JRM3-F1
#
_cell.length_a   1.000
_cell.length_b   1.000
_cell.length_c   1.000
_cell.angle_alpha   90.00
_cell.angle_beta   90.00
_cell.angle_gamma   90.00
#
_symmetry.space_group_name_H-M   'P 1'
#
loop_
_entity.id
_entity.type
_entity.pdbx_description
1 polymer ?
#
loop_
_entity_poly.entity_id
_entity_poly.type
_entity_poly.pdbx_seq_one_letter_code
_entity_poly.pdbx_strand_id
1 'polypeptide(L)'
;HKFTVLSKRLEDGTKIGYCKLNQSPYLVHDFRLFDKVRCLGQTGFIFGRRSSGYFDVRRLDGVKLSPSISWRKLTLLEKRSTYLTELRKEDGASSPV
;
A
#
# COMPACT_ATOMS: atom_id res chain seq x y z
N HIS A 1 -9.76 -11.88 12.44
CA HIS A 1 -9.37 -12.88 11.44
C HIS A 1 -8.84 -14.12 12.17
N LYS A 2 -9.67 -15.14 12.38
CA LYS A 2 -9.26 -16.41 13.02
C LYS A 2 -8.61 -17.30 11.94
N PHE A 3 -7.37 -17.72 12.14
CA PHE A 3 -6.74 -18.75 11.32
C PHE A 3 -7.13 -20.11 11.88
N THR A 4 -8.14 -20.75 11.30
CA THR A 4 -8.40 -22.18 11.53
C THR A 4 -7.34 -22.95 10.74
N VAL A 5 -6.38 -23.55 11.45
CA VAL A 5 -5.38 -24.43 10.84
C VAL A 5 -6.06 -25.76 10.53
N LEU A 6 -6.61 -25.89 9.33
CA LEU A 6 -6.98 -27.19 8.79
C LEU A 6 -5.69 -27.82 8.24
N SER A 7 -4.94 -28.49 9.11
CA SER A 7 -3.86 -29.38 8.64
C SER A 7 -4.51 -30.49 7.83
N LYS A 8 -4.42 -30.44 6.50
CA LYS A 8 -4.75 -31.58 5.65
C LYS A 8 -3.66 -32.63 5.86
N ARG A 9 -3.95 -33.63 6.69
CA ARG A 9 -3.14 -34.86 6.75
C ARG A 9 -3.44 -35.64 5.48
N LEU A 10 -2.43 -36.29 4.90
CA LEU A 10 -2.65 -37.33 3.91
C LEU A 10 -3.32 -38.54 4.57
N GLU A 11 -3.93 -39.43 3.79
CA GLU A 11 -4.66 -40.60 4.31
C GLU A 11 -3.77 -41.53 5.15
N ASP A 12 -2.46 -41.52 4.90
CA ASP A 12 -1.41 -42.24 5.63
C ASP A 12 -0.97 -41.53 6.95
N GLY A 13 -1.56 -40.38 7.27
CA GLY A 13 -1.22 -39.59 8.47
C GLY A 13 -0.02 -38.65 8.30
N THR A 14 0.60 -38.59 7.11
CA THR A 14 1.74 -37.72 6.86
C THR A 14 1.33 -36.25 6.93
N LYS A 15 2.03 -35.48 7.78
CA LYS A 15 1.81 -34.04 7.95
C LYS A 15 2.49 -33.28 6.81
N ILE A 16 1.69 -32.70 5.92
CA ILE A 16 2.22 -31.83 4.87
C ILE A 16 2.60 -30.47 5.49
N GLY A 17 3.84 -30.05 5.27
CA GLY A 17 4.28 -28.69 5.58
C GLY A 17 3.59 -27.69 4.66
N TYR A 18 2.72 -26.85 5.19
CA TYR A 18 2.17 -25.72 4.46
C TYR A 18 2.96 -24.46 4.81
N CYS A 19 3.67 -23.89 3.83
CA CYS A 19 4.35 -22.60 3.99
C CYS A 19 3.43 -21.48 3.51
N LYS A 20 2.85 -20.75 4.45
CA LYS A 20 1.97 -19.62 4.15
C LYS A 20 2.79 -18.41 3.75
N LEU A 21 2.37 -17.69 2.70
CA LEU A 21 2.94 -16.39 2.36
C LEU A 21 2.68 -15.38 3.51
N ASN A 22 3.75 -14.77 4.03
CA ASN A 22 3.67 -13.70 5.02
C ASN A 22 3.37 -12.34 4.37
N GLN A 23 2.30 -12.28 3.57
CA GLN A 23 1.89 -11.10 2.82
C GLN A 23 0.49 -10.67 3.22
N SER A 24 0.25 -9.35 3.25
CA SER A 24 -1.09 -8.80 3.42
C SER A 24 -1.95 -9.07 2.18
N PRO A 25 -3.28 -9.11 2.32
CA PRO A 25 -4.18 -9.24 1.18
C PRO A 25 -3.90 -8.19 0.10
N TYR A 26 -4.21 -8.52 -1.16
CA TYR A 26 -4.00 -7.62 -2.29
C TYR A 26 -4.74 -6.28 -2.12
N LEU A 27 -6.00 -6.35 -1.68
CA LEU A 27 -6.80 -5.20 -1.29
C LEU A 27 -7.01 -5.23 0.22
N VAL A 28 -6.77 -4.10 0.87
CA VAL A 28 -7.06 -3.89 2.29
C VAL A 28 -7.91 -2.64 2.38
N HIS A 29 -9.17 -2.78 2.81
CA HIS A 29 -10.15 -1.67 2.82
C HIS A 29 -10.21 -0.91 1.48
N ASP A 30 -10.26 -1.65 0.36
CA ASP A 30 -10.29 -1.11 -1.01
C ASP A 30 -9.05 -0.34 -1.48
N PHE A 31 -7.97 -0.36 -0.70
CA PHE A 31 -6.67 0.17 -1.07
C PHE A 31 -5.66 -0.93 -1.42
N ARG A 32 -4.78 -0.65 -2.37
CA ARG A 32 -3.64 -1.51 -2.76
C ARG A 32 -2.34 -0.70 -2.88
N LEU A 33 -1.23 -1.41 -3.09
CA LEU A 33 0.06 -0.77 -3.36
C LEU A 33 -0.03 0.11 -4.60
N PHE A 34 0.65 1.25 -4.53
CA PHE A 34 0.80 2.25 -5.58
C PHE A 34 -0.50 2.97 -5.97
N ASP A 35 -1.58 2.81 -5.21
CA ASP A 35 -2.71 3.72 -5.31
C ASP A 35 -2.29 5.12 -4.86
N LYS A 36 -2.77 6.12 -5.59
CA LYS A 36 -2.58 7.53 -5.29
C LYS A 36 -3.64 7.96 -4.30
N VAL A 37 -3.20 8.49 -3.17
CA VAL A 37 -4.07 8.83 -2.05
C VAL A 37 -3.78 10.24 -1.56
N ARG A 38 -4.83 10.88 -1.04
CA ARG A 38 -4.68 12.06 -0.20
C ARG A 38 -4.52 11.63 1.25
N CYS A 39 -3.51 12.18 1.90
CA CYS A 39 -3.10 11.87 3.26
C CYS A 39 -2.66 13.19 3.92
N LEU A 40 -3.29 13.58 5.03
CA LEU A 40 -2.92 14.81 5.77
C LEU A 40 -2.89 16.08 4.89
N GLY A 41 -3.80 16.19 3.93
CA GLY A 41 -3.87 17.31 2.98
C GLY A 41 -2.89 17.22 1.80
N GLN A 42 -1.91 16.32 1.86
CA GLN A 42 -0.90 16.10 0.83
C GLN A 42 -1.23 14.87 -0.03
N THR A 43 -0.65 14.81 -1.22
CA THR A 43 -0.81 13.68 -2.14
C THR A 43 0.40 12.76 -2.05
N GLY A 44 0.17 11.45 -2.03
CA GLY A 44 1.22 10.44 -2.05
C GLY A 44 0.71 9.10 -2.56
N PHE A 45 1.57 8.09 -2.46
CA PHE A 45 1.32 6.74 -2.95
C PHE A 45 1.54 5.71 -1.84
N ILE A 46 0.75 4.63 -1.86
CA ILE A 46 0.87 3.54 -0.88
C ILE A 46 2.07 2.65 -1.22
N PHE A 47 3.06 2.58 -0.34
CA PHE A 47 4.24 1.70 -0.46
C PHE A 47 4.21 0.48 0.45
N GLY A 48 3.34 0.48 1.47
CA GLY A 48 3.22 -0.63 2.41
C GLY A 48 1.80 -0.77 2.91
N ARG A 49 1.37 -2.01 3.17
CA ARG A 49 0.02 -2.33 3.65
C ARG A 49 0.09 -3.37 4.77
N ARG A 50 -0.58 -3.09 5.87
CA ARG A 50 -0.80 -4.03 6.96
C ARG A 50 -2.23 -4.55 6.88
N SER A 51 -2.45 -5.83 7.17
CA SER A 51 -3.78 -6.45 7.15
C SER A 51 -4.78 -5.79 8.11
N SER A 52 -4.30 -5.04 9.11
CA SER A 52 -5.10 -4.23 10.03
C SER A 52 -5.64 -2.93 9.42
N GLY A 53 -5.29 -2.59 8.17
CA GLY A 53 -5.75 -1.36 7.52
C GLY A 53 -4.88 -0.14 7.81
N TYR A 54 -3.59 -0.36 8.05
CA TYR A 54 -2.58 0.69 8.17
C TYR A 54 -1.63 0.66 6.98
N PHE A 55 -1.24 1.84 6.51
CA PHE A 55 -0.47 2.02 5.27
C PHE A 55 0.77 2.87 5.47
N ASP A 56 1.82 2.55 4.72
CA ASP A 56 2.99 3.41 4.51
C ASP A 56 2.73 4.23 3.25
N VAL A 57 2.67 5.55 3.39
CA VAL A 57 2.42 6.50 2.29
C VAL A 57 3.63 7.39 2.08
N ARG A 58 4.10 7.45 0.83
CA ARG A 58 5.28 8.23 0.43
C ARG A 58 5.02 9.03 -0.84
N ARG A 59 5.75 10.12 -0.99
CA ARG A 59 5.81 10.88 -2.25
C ARG A 59 6.85 10.26 -3.20
N LEU A 60 6.82 10.67 -4.47
CA LEU A 60 7.78 10.16 -5.48
C LEU A 60 9.20 10.71 -5.28
N ASP A 61 9.35 11.81 -4.54
CA ASP A 61 10.65 12.31 -4.08
C ASP A 61 11.28 11.42 -2.98
N GLY A 62 10.58 10.37 -2.51
CA GLY A 62 11.04 9.47 -1.46
C GLY A 62 10.68 9.93 -0.05
N VAL A 63 10.07 11.10 0.13
CA VAL A 63 9.64 11.61 1.44
C VAL A 63 8.50 10.73 1.97
N LYS A 64 8.66 10.23 3.20
CA LYS A 64 7.62 9.48 3.91
C LYS A 64 6.61 10.46 4.50
N LEU A 65 5.37 10.44 4.00
CA LEU A 65 4.28 11.24 4.57
C LEU A 65 3.81 10.66 5.90
N SER A 66 3.60 9.34 5.92
CA SER A 66 3.29 8.63 7.15
C SER A 66 3.66 7.16 7.03
N PRO A 67 4.41 6.59 7.98
CA PRO A 67 4.80 5.18 7.94
C PRO A 67 3.66 4.22 8.32
N SER A 68 2.59 4.73 8.94
CA SER A 68 1.48 3.93 9.46
C SER A 68 0.22 4.75 9.63
N ILE A 69 -0.40 5.15 8.52
CA ILE A 69 -1.69 5.86 8.53
C ILE A 69 -2.86 4.89 8.43
N SER A 70 -3.92 5.14 9.19
CA SER A 70 -5.16 4.37 9.12
C SER A 70 -5.91 4.66 7.82
N TRP A 71 -6.50 3.62 7.23
CA TRP A 71 -7.40 3.69 6.07
C TRP A 71 -8.48 4.77 6.20
N ARG A 72 -8.95 5.06 7.41
CA ARG A 72 -9.99 6.07 7.68
C ARG A 72 -9.55 7.50 7.37
N LYS A 73 -8.24 7.74 7.34
CA LYS A 73 -7.63 9.06 7.08
C LYS A 73 -7.10 9.18 5.64
N LEU A 74 -7.35 8.17 4.80
CA LEU A 74 -6.96 8.16 3.39
C LEU A 74 -8.16 8.43 2.51
N THR A 75 -7.94 9.20 1.47
CA THR A 75 -8.90 9.38 0.38
C THR A 75 -8.26 8.91 -0.91
N LEU A 76 -8.89 7.97 -1.60
CA LEU A 76 -8.42 7.49 -2.90
C LEU A 76 -8.57 8.61 -3.95
N LEU A 77 -7.50 8.93 -4.66
CA LEU A 77 -7.52 9.87 -5.77
C LEU A 77 -7.51 9.13 -7.11
N GLU A 78 -6.54 8.23 -7.28
CA GLU A 78 -6.38 7.43 -8.48
C GLU A 78 -5.97 6.01 -8.09
N LYS A 79 -6.51 5.02 -8.81
CA LYS A 79 -6.08 3.62 -8.66
C LYS A 79 -4.72 3.42 -9.34
N ARG A 80 -3.95 2.43 -8.88
CA ARG A 80 -2.67 2.03 -9.49
C ARG A 80 -2.77 1.92 -11.01
N SER A 81 -1.91 2.68 -11.69
CA SER A 81 -1.58 2.61 -13.11
C SER A 81 -0.28 1.83 -13.36
N THR A 82 0.12 1.67 -14.63
CA THR A 82 1.41 1.06 -15.00
C THR A 82 2.60 1.90 -14.53
N TYR A 83 2.44 3.23 -14.54
CA TYR A 83 3.50 4.18 -14.19
C TYR A 83 3.04 5.13 -13.09
N LEU A 84 3.90 5.35 -12.09
CA LEU A 84 3.73 6.37 -11.07
C LEU A 84 4.17 7.72 -11.63
N THR A 85 3.22 8.62 -11.85
CA THR A 85 3.49 9.95 -12.43
C THR A 85 3.09 11.06 -11.46
N GLU A 86 3.88 12.13 -11.44
CA GLU A 86 3.61 13.37 -10.71
C GLU A 86 3.81 14.53 -11.69
N LEU A 87 2.81 15.41 -11.81
CA LEU A 87 2.96 16.66 -12.56
C LEU A 87 3.57 17.70 -11.61
N ARG A 88 4.78 18.14 -11.92
CA ARG A 88 5.45 19.26 -11.24
C ARG A 88 5.33 20.49 -12.13
N LYS A 89 4.65 21.52 -11.63
CA LYS A 89 4.70 22.82 -12.26
C LYS A 89 5.99 23.47 -11.79
N GLU A 90 6.96 23.61 -12.67
CA GLU A 90 8.10 24.48 -12.40
C GLU A 90 7.61 25.91 -12.58
N ASP A 91 7.76 26.73 -11.53
CA ASP A 91 7.59 28.16 -11.66
C ASP A 91 8.73 28.65 -12.54
N GLY A 92 8.41 28.90 -13.81
CA GLY A 92 9.39 29.18 -14.86
C GLY A 92 10.44 30.17 -14.38
N ALA A 93 11.71 29.81 -14.56
CA ALA A 93 12.84 30.68 -14.26
C ALA A 93 12.57 32.05 -14.88
N SER A 94 12.34 33.06 -14.03
CA SER A 94 12.48 34.45 -14.44
C SER A 94 13.92 34.57 -14.93
N SER A 95 14.12 34.72 -16.24
CA SER A 95 15.43 35.04 -16.80
C SER A 95 16.02 36.20 -16.01
N PRO A 96 17.28 36.11 -15.51
CA PRO A 96 17.93 37.27 -14.95
C PRO A 96 18.11 38.27 -16.10
N VAL A 97 17.53 39.45 -15.94
CA VAL A 97 17.72 40.60 -16.83
C VAL A 97 19.12 41.16 -16.62
#